data_AF-A0A7K3FZT6-F1
#
_entry.id   AF-A0A7K3FZT6-F1
#
_cell.length_a   1.000
_cell.length_b   1.000
_cell.length_c   1.000
_cell.angle_alpha   90.00
_cell.angle_beta   90.00
_cell.angle_gamma   90.00
#
_symmetry.space_group_name_H-M   'P 1'
#
loop_
_entity.id
_entity.type
_entity.pdbx_description
1 polymer ?
#
loop_
_entity_poly.entity_id
_entity_poly.type
_entity_poly.pdbx_seq_one_letter_code
_entity_poly.pdbx_strand_id
1 'polypeptide(L)'
;MVCGRWRIEEDFQTAKHATGLDKGQVTCWASWHRWSTAALVAYAFLAVTAALERDAPDNNQHIGLVPLTCHELLRLLRLLILPAPRRDAGHILHWSTWRRRHQHRARQAHRRWHTYADMTP
;
A
#
# COMPACT_ATOMS: atom_id res chain seq x y z
N MET A 1 11.10 6.13 30.87
CA MET A 1 10.60 5.20 29.84
C MET A 1 9.25 5.67 29.32
N VAL A 2 9.22 6.69 28.45
CA VAL A 2 8.00 7.17 27.77
C VAL A 2 8.39 7.53 26.34
N CYS A 3 8.88 6.55 25.56
CA CYS A 3 9.29 6.81 24.16
C CYS A 3 8.70 5.79 23.15
N GLY A 4 8.08 4.70 23.61
CA GLY A 4 7.54 3.66 22.72
C GLY A 4 6.30 4.11 21.95
N ARG A 5 5.35 4.80 22.62
CA ARG A 5 4.09 5.22 22.00
C ARG A 5 4.31 6.17 20.82
N TRP A 6 5.21 7.13 20.97
CA TRP A 6 5.51 8.11 19.92
C TRP A 6 6.17 7.45 18.71
N ARG A 7 7.12 6.52 18.96
CA ARG A 7 7.80 5.81 17.89
C ARG A 7 6.86 4.92 17.08
N ILE A 8 5.89 4.27 17.74
CA ILE A 8 4.84 3.52 17.05
C ILE A 8 4.02 4.44 16.13
N GLU A 9 3.63 5.63 16.60
CA GLU A 9 2.89 6.58 15.75
C GLU A 9 3.73 7.02 14.55
N GLU A 10 5.02 7.33 14.73
CA GLU A 10 5.94 7.66 13.63
C GLU A 10 6.07 6.51 12.62
N ASP A 11 6.15 5.25 13.09
CA ASP A 11 6.17 4.07 12.24
C ASP A 11 4.87 3.92 11.44
N PHE A 12 3.71 4.13 12.09
CA PHE A 12 2.41 4.10 11.42
C PHE A 12 2.27 5.21 10.37
N GLN A 13 2.75 6.42 10.68
CA GLN A 13 2.78 7.51 9.71
C GLN A 13 3.71 7.18 8.54
N THR A 14 4.87 6.59 8.80
CA THR A 14 5.79 6.17 7.74
C THR A 14 5.19 5.07 6.88
N ALA A 15 4.49 4.10 7.47
CA ALA A 15 3.79 3.04 6.73
C ALA A 15 2.71 3.61 5.80
N LYS A 16 1.93 4.61 6.24
CA LYS A 16 0.96 5.29 5.37
C LYS A 16 1.64 5.92 4.15
N HIS A 17 2.73 6.65 4.35
CA HIS A 17 3.42 7.35 3.26
C HIS A 17 4.21 6.40 2.33
N ALA A 18 4.91 5.41 2.89
CA ALA A 18 5.77 4.51 2.12
C ALA A 18 4.97 3.40 1.42
N THR A 19 4.12 2.68 2.16
CA THR A 19 3.42 1.47 1.67
C THR A 19 1.94 1.68 1.39
N GLY A 20 1.40 2.86 1.68
CA GLY A 20 0.02 3.19 1.37
C GLY A 20 -0.99 2.48 2.27
N LEU A 21 -0.66 2.32 3.56
CA LEU A 21 -1.54 1.68 4.54
C LEU A 21 -2.96 2.27 4.56
N ASP A 22 -3.10 3.58 4.31
CA ASP A 22 -4.37 4.33 4.25
C ASP A 22 -5.06 4.30 2.87
N LYS A 23 -4.44 3.70 1.85
CA LYS A 23 -4.95 3.70 0.46
C LYS A 23 -5.85 2.51 0.12
N GLY A 24 -6.05 1.58 1.06
CA GLY A 24 -6.86 0.38 0.88
C GLY A 24 -8.36 0.67 0.82
N GLN A 25 -9.12 -0.16 0.11
CA GLN A 25 -10.57 -0.10 0.14
C GLN A 25 -11.11 -0.60 1.49
N VAL A 26 -11.84 0.26 2.20
CA VAL A 26 -12.43 -0.03 3.53
C VAL A 26 -13.87 -0.58 3.41
N THR A 27 -14.38 -0.77 2.19
CA THR A 27 -15.79 -1.12 1.93
C THR A 27 -16.18 -2.52 2.44
N CYS A 28 -15.22 -3.46 2.52
CA CYS A 28 -15.47 -4.80 3.03
C CYS A 28 -14.34 -5.23 3.96
N TRP A 29 -14.68 -5.90 5.06
CA TRP A 29 -13.73 -6.41 6.07
C TRP A 29 -12.55 -7.17 5.44
N ALA A 30 -12.85 -8.14 4.55
CA ALA A 30 -11.83 -8.96 3.93
C ALA A 30 -10.86 -8.15 3.04
N SER A 31 -11.37 -7.13 2.34
CA SER A 31 -10.55 -6.24 1.51
C SER A 31 -9.64 -5.38 2.39
N TRP A 32 -10.21 -4.75 3.42
CA TRP A 32 -9.49 -3.91 4.36
C TRP A 32 -8.38 -4.68 5.09
N HIS A 33 -8.69 -5.88 5.59
CA HIS A 33 -7.75 -6.70 6.33
C HIS A 33 -6.58 -7.14 5.42
N ARG A 34 -6.88 -7.70 4.23
CA ARG A 34 -5.84 -8.13 3.29
C ARG A 34 -4.91 -7.00 2.87
N TRP A 35 -5.47 -5.81 2.61
CA TRP A 35 -4.67 -4.64 2.26
C TRP A 35 -3.78 -4.19 3.43
N SER A 36 -4.36 -4.04 4.63
CA SER A 36 -3.64 -3.62 5.82
C SER A 36 -2.50 -4.57 6.17
N THR A 37 -2.74 -5.88 6.13
CA THR A 37 -1.69 -6.89 6.35
C THR A 37 -0.57 -6.77 5.31
N ALA A 38 -0.91 -6.64 4.02
CA ALA A 38 0.11 -6.49 2.97
C ALA A 38 0.96 -5.22 3.13
N ALA A 39 0.33 -4.09 3.45
CA ALA A 39 1.01 -2.81 3.66
C ALA A 39 1.93 -2.84 4.89
N LEU A 40 1.51 -3.48 5.98
CA LEU A 40 2.31 -3.64 7.20
C LEU A 40 3.49 -4.61 6.98
N VAL A 41 3.28 -5.73 6.28
CA VAL A 41 4.36 -6.67 5.93
C VAL A 41 5.41 -5.99 5.06
N ALA A 42 4.99 -5.22 4.05
CA ALA A 42 5.91 -4.44 3.23
C ALA A 42 6.68 -3.40 4.05
N TYR A 43 6.02 -2.71 4.99
CA TYR A 43 6.68 -1.73 5.86
C TYR A 43 7.70 -2.42 6.78
N ALA A 44 7.33 -3.53 7.40
CA ALA A 44 8.23 -4.30 8.26
C ALA A 44 9.48 -4.75 7.49
N PHE A 45 9.32 -5.24 6.26
CA PHE A 45 10.45 -5.57 5.40
C PHE A 45 11.39 -4.38 5.18
N LEU A 46 10.86 -3.21 4.83
CA LEU A 46 11.65 -1.98 4.61
C LEU A 46 12.33 -1.49 5.89
N ALA A 47 11.63 -1.55 7.03
CA ALA A 47 12.16 -1.10 8.30
C ALA A 47 13.30 -2.00 8.79
N VAL A 48 13.14 -3.32 8.68
CA VAL A 48 14.17 -4.31 9.06
C VAL A 48 15.39 -4.18 8.16
N THR A 49 15.21 -4.12 6.84
CA THR A 49 16.34 -3.95 5.90
C THR A 49 17.07 -2.62 6.12
N ALA A 50 16.36 -1.51 6.33
CA ALA A 50 16.98 -0.23 6.65
C ALA A 50 17.71 -0.23 8.01
N ALA A 51 17.28 -1.05 8.97
CA ALA A 51 17.98 -1.23 10.24
C ALA A 51 19.25 -2.09 10.07
N LEU A 52 19.18 -3.16 9.30
CA LEU A 52 20.33 -4.02 8.98
C LEU A 52 21.43 -3.23 8.24
N GLU A 53 21.07 -2.39 7.29
CA GLU A 53 22.02 -1.51 6.58
C GLU A 53 22.65 -0.45 7.51
N ARG A 54 21.94 -0.04 8.57
CA ARG A 54 22.46 0.90 9.57
C ARG A 54 23.48 0.25 10.50
N ASP A 55 23.27 -1.00 10.87
CA ASP A 55 24.16 -1.76 11.76
C ASP A 55 25.35 -2.38 10.99
N ALA A 56 25.37 -2.32 9.66
CA ALA A 56 26.46 -2.81 8.84
C ALA A 56 27.75 -1.99 9.12
N PRO A 57 28.83 -2.62 9.62
CA PRO A 57 29.96 -1.92 10.23
C PRO A 57 30.86 -1.12 9.27
N ASP A 58 30.63 -1.15 7.95
CA ASP A 58 31.60 -0.65 6.95
C ASP A 58 31.03 0.35 5.92
N ASN A 59 29.71 0.39 5.69
CA ASN A 59 29.15 1.06 4.51
C ASN A 59 28.96 2.59 4.65
N ASN A 60 28.63 3.10 5.84
CA ASN A 60 28.21 4.51 5.99
C ASN A 60 29.25 5.42 6.64
N GLN A 61 30.18 4.89 7.43
CA GLN A 61 31.15 5.72 8.15
C GLN A 61 32.26 6.28 7.25
N HIS A 62 32.57 5.61 6.13
CA HIS A 62 33.64 6.03 5.23
C HIS A 62 33.21 6.99 4.11
N ILE A 63 31.92 7.06 3.78
CA ILE A 63 31.42 7.80 2.60
C ILE A 63 30.67 9.10 2.99
N GLY A 64 30.36 9.29 4.28
CA GLY A 64 29.64 10.48 4.75
C GLY A 64 28.19 10.58 4.25
N LEU A 65 27.59 9.44 3.90
CA LEU A 65 26.21 9.36 3.41
C LEU A 65 25.21 9.32 4.59
N VAL A 66 24.04 9.92 4.37
CA VAL A 66 22.92 9.80 5.31
C VAL A 66 22.43 8.34 5.32
N PRO A 67 22.06 7.77 6.48
CA PRO A 67 21.53 6.42 6.56
C PRO A 67 20.36 6.17 5.59
N LEU A 68 20.33 4.97 5.02
CA LEU A 68 19.26 4.58 4.09
C LEU A 68 17.89 4.63 4.81
N THR A 69 16.96 5.40 4.24
CA THR A 69 15.60 5.52 4.75
C THR A 69 14.68 4.49 4.08
N CYS A 70 13.56 4.14 4.73
CA CYS A 70 12.57 3.23 4.15
C CYS A 70 12.03 3.72 2.79
N HIS A 71 11.85 5.04 2.63
CA HIS A 71 11.39 5.63 1.37
C HIS A 71 12.42 5.50 0.26
N GLU A 72 13.70 5.74 0.57
CA GLU A 72 14.76 5.63 -0.43
C GLU A 72 15.00 4.17 -0.82
N LEU A 73 15.00 3.26 0.15
CA LEU A 73 15.04 1.82 -0.16
C LEU A 73 13.87 1.40 -1.05
N LEU A 74 12.65 1.83 -0.72
CA LEU A 74 11.49 1.52 -1.54
C LEU A 74 11.57 2.11 -2.96
N ARG A 75 12.15 3.31 -3.11
CA ARG A 75 12.43 3.91 -4.42
C ARG A 75 13.42 3.05 -5.20
N LEU A 76 14.53 2.63 -4.59
CA LEU A 76 15.52 1.76 -5.22
C LEU A 76 14.90 0.42 -5.63
N LEU A 77 14.13 -0.22 -4.74
CA LEU A 77 13.42 -1.45 -5.05
C LEU A 77 12.47 -1.29 -6.24
N ARG A 78 11.71 -0.19 -6.30
CA ARG A 78 10.80 0.10 -7.43
C ARG A 78 11.52 0.33 -8.76
N LEU A 79 12.73 0.86 -8.73
CA LEU A 79 13.50 1.20 -9.93
C LEU A 79 14.36 0.04 -10.43
N LEU A 80 14.92 -0.76 -9.51
CA LEU A 80 15.90 -1.79 -9.86
C LEU A 80 15.34 -3.22 -9.82
N ILE A 81 14.38 -3.51 -8.92
CA ILE A 81 13.99 -4.90 -8.60
C ILE A 81 12.56 -5.20 -9.01
N LEU A 82 11.60 -4.33 -8.66
CA LEU A 82 10.19 -4.59 -8.93
C LEU A 82 9.91 -4.40 -10.42
N PRO A 83 9.22 -5.37 -11.07
CA PRO A 83 8.83 -5.22 -12.45
C PRO A 83 7.88 -4.03 -12.60
N ALA A 84 8.07 -3.26 -13.67
CA ALA A 84 7.17 -2.17 -14.01
C ALA A 84 5.73 -2.72 -14.14
N PRO A 85 4.72 -1.98 -13.67
CA PRO A 85 3.34 -2.41 -13.79
C PRO A 85 3.02 -2.66 -15.27
N ARG A 86 2.43 -3.83 -15.54
CA ARG A 86 2.06 -4.24 -16.89
C ARG A 86 1.06 -3.23 -17.47
N ARG A 87 1.41 -2.59 -18.58
CA ARG A 87 0.62 -1.53 -19.24
C ARG A 87 0.55 -1.71 -20.75
N ASP A 88 0.59 -2.95 -21.24
CA ASP A 88 0.37 -3.22 -22.66
C ASP A 88 -1.08 -2.90 -23.07
N ALA A 89 -1.30 -2.64 -24.37
CA ALA A 89 -2.60 -2.28 -24.90
C ALA A 89 -3.68 -3.34 -24.57
N GLY A 90 -3.33 -4.62 -24.61
CA GLY A 90 -4.22 -5.72 -24.23
C GLY A 90 -4.66 -5.63 -22.77
N HIS A 91 -3.71 -5.44 -21.86
CA HIS A 91 -4.00 -5.23 -20.43
C HIS A 91 -4.89 -4.00 -20.19
N ILE A 92 -4.60 -2.87 -20.84
CA ILE A 92 -5.38 -1.64 -20.71
C ILE A 92 -6.82 -1.83 -21.18
N LEU A 93 -7.02 -2.42 -22.37
CA LEU A 93 -8.35 -2.68 -22.93
C LEU A 93 -9.13 -3.69 -22.07
N HIS A 94 -8.47 -4.75 -21.60
CA HIS A 94 -9.07 -5.71 -20.68
C HIS A 94 -9.55 -5.03 -19.40
N TRP A 95 -8.69 -4.23 -18.75
CA TRP A 95 -9.05 -3.49 -17.54
C TRP A 95 -10.16 -2.47 -17.77
N SER A 96 -10.17 -1.80 -18.92
CA SER A 96 -11.25 -0.89 -19.28
C SER A 96 -12.59 -1.61 -19.37
N THR A 97 -12.60 -2.81 -19.96
CA THR A 97 -13.80 -3.64 -20.13
C THR A 97 -14.28 -4.17 -18.78
N TRP A 98 -13.36 -4.69 -17.96
CA TRP A 98 -13.65 -5.16 -16.61
C TRP A 98 -14.24 -4.04 -15.74
N ARG A 99 -13.63 -2.85 -15.73
CA ARG A 99 -14.07 -1.71 -14.92
C ARG A 99 -15.48 -1.26 -15.31
N ARG A 100 -15.76 -1.14 -16.61
CA ARG A 100 -17.10 -0.77 -17.12
C ARG A 100 -18.15 -1.80 -16.72
N ARG A 101 -17.86 -3.10 -16.85
CA ARG A 101 -18.76 -4.17 -16.40
C ARG A 101 -19.02 -4.10 -14.89
N HIS A 102 -17.98 -3.87 -14.10
CA HIS A 102 -18.10 -3.73 -12.65
C HIS A 102 -18.94 -2.51 -12.25
N GLN A 103 -18.68 -1.34 -12.85
CA GLN A 103 -19.47 -0.12 -12.63
C GLN A 103 -20.94 -0.30 -13.02
N HIS A 104 -21.21 -1.01 -14.13
CA HIS A 104 -22.57 -1.34 -14.53
C HIS A 104 -23.26 -2.23 -13.48
N ARG A 105 -22.60 -3.28 -12.98
CA ARG A 105 -23.13 -4.12 -11.89
C ARG A 105 -23.39 -3.31 -10.61
N ALA A 106 -22.48 -2.43 -10.22
CA ALA A 106 -22.66 -1.57 -9.06
C ALA A 106 -23.87 -0.63 -9.21
N ARG A 107 -24.04 -0.01 -10.40
CA ARG A 107 -25.22 0.82 -10.71
C ARG A 107 -26.51 0.00 -10.64
N GLN A 108 -26.52 -1.23 -11.15
CA GLN A 108 -27.70 -2.09 -11.07
C GLN A 108 -28.04 -2.46 -9.62
N ALA A 109 -27.05 -2.83 -8.82
CA ALA A 109 -27.25 -3.14 -7.40
C ALA A 109 -27.81 -1.92 -6.64
N HIS A 110 -27.26 -0.73 -6.89
CA HIS A 110 -27.74 0.51 -6.31
C HIS A 110 -29.20 0.81 -6.71
N ARG A 111 -29.54 0.70 -8.00
CA ARG A 111 -30.94 0.84 -8.46
C ARG A 111 -31.86 -0.15 -7.77
N ARG A 112 -31.47 -1.44 -7.69
CA ARG A 112 -32.27 -2.47 -7.00
C ARG A 112 -32.47 -2.16 -5.52
N TRP A 113 -31.45 -1.64 -4.84
CA TRP A 113 -31.56 -1.21 -3.44
C TRP A 113 -32.56 -0.06 -3.28
N HIS A 114 -32.48 0.96 -4.14
CA HIS A 114 -33.45 2.06 -4.12
C HIS A 114 -34.87 1.57 -4.35
N THR A 115 -35.09 0.76 -5.39
CA THR A 115 -36.41 0.17 -5.65
C THR A 115 -36.91 -0.70 -4.50
N TYR A 116 -36.03 -1.46 -3.83
CA TYR A 116 -36.40 -2.22 -2.65
C TYR A 116 -36.85 -1.31 -1.49
N ALA A 117 -36.05 -0.29 -1.19
CA ALA A 117 -36.33 0.66 -0.11
C ALA A 117 -37.65 1.42 -0.33
N ASP A 118 -37.97 1.77 -1.57
CA ASP A 118 -39.22 2.46 -1.93
C ASP A 118 -40.46 1.53 -1.82
N MET A 119 -40.28 0.21 -1.89
CA MET A 119 -41.37 -0.79 -1.88
C MET A 119 -41.62 -1.42 -0.50
N THR A 120 -40.72 -1.23 0.46
CA THR A 120 -40.92 -1.58 1.88
C THR A 120 -41.46 -0.37 2.64
N PRO A 121 -42.70 -0.43 3.20
CA PRO A 121 -43.29 0.66 3.97
C PRO A 121 -42.61 0.89 5.33
#